data_AF-T1BPD5-F1
#
_entry.id   AF-T1BPD5-F1
#
_cell.length_a   1.000
_cell.length_b   1.000
_cell.length_c   1.000
_cell.angle_alpha   90.00
_cell.angle_beta   90.00
_cell.angle_gamma   90.00
#
_symmetry.space_group_name_H-M   'P 1'
#
loop_
_entity.id
_entity.type
_entity.pdbx_description
1 polymer ?
#
loop_
_entity_poly.entity_id
_entity_poly.type
_entity_poly.pdbx_seq_one_letter_code
_entity_poly.pdbx_strand_id
1 'polypeptide(L)'
;MVQAAPTPLPRNASDTAAATAGSAQDTQQTSAKASARKTKKEEEAKAKQLGVVAVTGFVSSITNSTAIQRYSSEIVEAVSAEQIGKLPGISIADTLGRMPGLAVQTLNGRPQVVSIHGFGPDFSTALVNGNEQVSTGNSRGVQYDQYPASWFNSVVVYLTPKASLMGQGLAGTVDLRTIRPLDEPHRIASFTAGYTWNSQSTLSPGFSNQGYSVNGIWADQFFNNTFGVALGVDLMKSPTQIEHQQPWGYPNVSNGGPVVVGGDKNYGYSDLLGRTGLLGTLQWRPSKNFTSTLTTTYDDFREDQQARGIEFPLFWSAAHLQPGYTVNNGFAPAALTTTSRQWC
;
A
#
# COMPACT_ATOMS: atom_id res chain seq x y z
N MET A 1 -6.41 -7.88 38.93
CA MET A 1 -6.45 -9.35 38.97
C MET A 1 -5.26 -9.86 38.18
N VAL A 2 -4.37 -10.60 38.84
CA VAL A 2 -3.08 -11.09 38.34
C VAL A 2 -3.23 -12.57 38.01
N GLN A 3 -2.90 -12.99 36.78
CA GLN A 3 -2.65 -14.40 36.43
C GLN A 3 -1.90 -14.43 35.07
N ALA A 4 -0.56 -14.51 35.06
CA ALA A 4 0.29 -15.71 35.08
C ALA A 4 0.36 -16.45 33.74
N ALA A 5 1.47 -16.24 33.02
CA ALA A 5 1.92 -17.05 31.88
C ALA A 5 2.95 -18.11 32.36
N PRO A 6 3.07 -19.26 31.67
CA PRO A 6 3.77 -20.45 32.17
C PRO A 6 5.30 -20.37 32.09
N THR A 7 5.94 -20.92 33.12
CA THR A 7 7.39 -21.03 33.33
C THR A 7 8.05 -22.05 32.38
N PRO A 8 9.23 -21.78 31.80
CA PRO A 8 9.99 -22.76 31.03
C PRO A 8 10.82 -23.70 31.93
N LEU A 9 10.88 -24.98 31.55
CA LEU A 9 11.58 -26.07 32.24
C LEU A 9 13.11 -25.88 32.23
N PRO A 10 13.82 -26.22 33.33
CA PRO A 10 15.28 -26.12 33.39
C PRO A 10 15.99 -27.29 32.69
N ARG A 11 17.09 -26.95 32.02
CA ARG A 11 18.07 -27.86 31.41
C ARG A 11 18.90 -28.54 32.51
N ASN A 12 18.94 -29.87 32.53
CA ASN A 12 19.81 -30.63 33.41
C ASN A 12 21.27 -30.54 32.95
N ALA A 13 22.09 -29.92 33.79
CA ALA A 13 23.53 -30.14 33.85
C ALA A 13 23.83 -31.10 35.01
N SER A 14 24.69 -32.07 34.73
CA SER A 14 25.24 -33.08 35.64
C SER A 14 26.07 -32.47 36.77
N ASP A 15 25.92 -32.95 38.01
CA ASP A 15 27.07 -33.52 38.75
C ASP A 15 26.73 -34.27 40.05
N THR A 16 27.28 -35.49 40.12
CA THR A 16 27.91 -36.26 41.22
C THR A 16 27.38 -36.40 42.67
N ALA A 17 27.43 -37.68 43.13
CA ALA A 17 27.68 -38.29 44.46
C ALA A 17 26.51 -39.15 45.02
N ALA A 18 26.65 -40.30 45.69
CA ALA A 18 27.71 -41.30 45.90
C ALA A 18 27.06 -42.57 46.55
N ALA A 19 27.70 -43.74 46.38
CA ALA A 19 27.60 -45.02 47.15
C ALA A 19 26.25 -45.81 47.11
N THR A 20 26.17 -47.15 47.08
CA THR A 20 26.99 -48.20 47.73
C THR A 20 26.69 -49.60 47.13
N ALA A 21 27.73 -50.47 47.09
CA ALA A 21 27.79 -51.94 47.22
C ALA A 21 26.95 -52.92 46.36
N GLY A 22 27.66 -53.91 45.78
CA GLY A 22 27.13 -55.27 45.54
C GLY A 22 27.72 -56.05 44.36
N SER A 23 28.75 -56.88 44.64
CA SER A 23 29.04 -58.23 44.06
C SER A 23 29.16 -58.37 42.53
N ALA A 24 30.36 -58.51 41.96
CA ALA A 24 31.15 -59.76 41.76
C ALA A 24 30.84 -60.53 40.45
N GLN A 25 31.92 -60.77 39.69
CA GLN A 25 32.11 -61.72 38.56
C GLN A 25 31.41 -61.43 37.22
N ASP A 26 32.16 -60.91 36.25
CA ASP A 26 32.65 -61.74 35.13
C ASP A 26 33.69 -60.96 34.30
N THR A 27 34.90 -61.51 34.20
CA THR A 27 36.05 -60.91 33.53
C THR A 27 36.33 -61.75 32.30
N GLN A 28 35.95 -61.26 31.11
CA GLN A 28 36.52 -61.56 29.77
C GLN A 28 35.46 -61.59 28.66
N GLN A 29 34.76 -60.47 28.39
CA GLN A 29 34.07 -60.31 27.10
C GLN A 29 33.66 -58.86 26.78
N THR A 30 34.55 -57.89 26.92
CA THR A 30 34.23 -56.47 26.63
C THR A 30 35.21 -55.73 25.73
N SER A 31 36.32 -56.33 25.29
CA SER A 31 37.28 -55.64 24.41
C SER A 31 36.86 -55.51 22.94
N ALA A 32 35.95 -56.36 22.44
CA ALA A 32 35.52 -56.30 21.03
C ALA A 32 34.34 -55.34 20.76
N LYS A 33 33.50 -55.02 21.77
CA LYS A 33 32.39 -54.05 21.63
C LYS A 33 32.81 -52.60 21.85
N ALA A 34 33.98 -52.35 22.45
CA ALA A 34 34.50 -51.00 22.69
C ALA A 34 35.09 -50.34 21.43
N SER A 35 35.59 -51.13 20.47
CA SER A 35 36.14 -50.59 19.22
C SER A 35 35.04 -50.26 18.20
N ALA A 36 34.04 -51.14 18.05
CA ALA A 36 32.89 -50.89 17.16
C ALA A 36 31.96 -49.76 17.63
N ARG A 37 31.95 -49.41 18.92
CA ARG A 37 31.19 -48.27 19.47
C ARG A 37 31.97 -46.95 19.38
N LYS A 38 33.29 -46.97 19.22
CA LYS A 38 34.08 -45.76 18.95
C LYS A 38 33.99 -45.35 17.48
N THR A 39 34.06 -46.30 16.55
CA THR A 39 33.96 -45.99 15.11
C THR A 39 32.56 -45.53 14.68
N LYS A 40 31.49 -45.98 15.35
CA LYS A 40 30.11 -45.57 15.03
C LYS A 40 29.68 -44.24 15.65
N LYS A 41 30.48 -43.67 16.58
CA LYS A 41 30.16 -42.42 17.28
C LYS A 41 30.87 -41.19 16.67
N GLU A 42 31.81 -41.41 15.74
CA GLU A 42 32.48 -40.34 14.99
C GLU A 42 31.81 -40.03 13.64
N GLU A 43 30.97 -40.92 13.10
CA GLU A 43 30.21 -40.66 11.87
C GLU A 43 28.87 -39.92 12.07
N GLU A 44 28.30 -39.93 13.28
CA GLU A 44 27.10 -39.13 13.62
C GLU A 44 27.42 -37.66 13.97
N ALA A 45 28.69 -37.27 14.04
CA ALA A 45 29.13 -35.92 14.41
C ALA A 45 29.24 -34.95 13.22
N LYS A 46 28.85 -35.36 12.01
CA LYS A 46 28.69 -34.45 10.86
C LYS A 46 27.23 -34.41 10.41
N ALA A 47 26.33 -34.01 11.31
CA ALA A 47 25.12 -33.35 10.85
C ALA A 47 25.57 -32.12 10.04
N LYS A 48 25.52 -32.23 8.71
CA LYS A 48 25.82 -31.13 7.80
C LYS A 48 24.82 -30.03 8.13
N GLN A 49 25.21 -29.06 8.95
CA GLN A 49 24.41 -27.84 9.14
C GLN A 49 24.22 -27.26 7.75
N LEU A 50 22.99 -27.37 7.25
CA LEU A 50 22.59 -26.70 6.03
C LEU A 50 22.85 -25.22 6.27
N GLY A 51 23.68 -24.61 5.44
CA GLY A 51 23.92 -23.17 5.51
C GLY A 51 22.58 -22.44 5.39
N VAL A 52 22.38 -21.43 6.22
CA VAL A 52 21.20 -20.57 6.12
C VAL A 52 21.27 -19.86 4.77
N VAL A 53 20.33 -20.18 3.87
CA VAL A 53 20.17 -19.45 2.62
C VAL A 53 19.39 -18.18 2.94
N ALA A 54 20.08 -17.07 3.07
CA ALA A 54 19.46 -15.75 3.19
C ALA A 54 19.00 -15.29 1.81
N VAL A 55 17.69 -15.20 1.60
CA VAL A 55 17.11 -14.63 0.38
C VAL A 55 16.86 -13.15 0.63
N THR A 56 17.41 -12.29 -0.21
CA THR A 56 17.30 -10.82 -0.12
C THR A 56 16.60 -10.23 -1.35
N GLY A 57 16.12 -9.00 -1.23
CA GLY A 57 15.46 -8.27 -2.33
C GLY A 57 14.08 -8.82 -2.69
N PHE A 58 13.75 -8.84 -3.98
CA PHE A 58 12.38 -9.05 -4.46
C PHE A 58 11.81 -10.42 -4.08
N VAL A 59 12.60 -11.49 -4.22
CA VAL A 59 12.15 -12.85 -3.85
C VAL A 59 11.88 -12.95 -2.35
N SER A 60 12.68 -12.26 -1.53
CA SER A 60 12.47 -12.18 -0.08
C SER A 60 11.14 -11.54 0.26
N SER A 61 10.80 -10.44 -0.44
CA SER A 61 9.54 -9.72 -0.21
C SER A 61 8.30 -10.55 -0.56
N ILE A 62 8.32 -11.29 -1.68
CA ILE A 62 7.22 -12.22 -2.02
C ILE A 62 7.11 -13.29 -0.94
N THR A 63 8.24 -13.89 -0.55
CA THR A 63 8.27 -14.95 0.46
C THR A 63 7.74 -14.45 1.81
N ASN A 64 8.08 -13.23 2.21
CA ASN A 64 7.57 -12.60 3.43
C ASN A 64 6.07 -12.32 3.35
N SER A 65 5.59 -11.74 2.25
CA SER A 65 4.15 -11.52 2.00
C SER A 65 3.36 -12.84 2.06
N THR A 66 3.83 -13.89 1.37
CA THR A 66 3.22 -15.22 1.41
C THR A 66 3.32 -15.85 2.81
N ALA A 67 4.40 -15.63 3.55
CA ALA A 67 4.53 -16.12 4.91
C ALA A 67 3.51 -15.44 5.84
N ILE A 68 3.32 -14.11 5.73
CA ILE A 68 2.29 -13.38 6.47
C ILE A 68 0.91 -13.98 6.19
N GLN A 69 0.57 -14.21 4.91
CA GLN A 69 -0.70 -14.83 4.53
C GLN A 69 -0.84 -16.26 5.08
N ARG A 70 0.21 -17.08 4.98
CA ARG A 70 0.19 -18.49 5.40
C ARG A 70 0.10 -18.69 6.91
N TYR A 71 0.75 -17.82 7.69
CA TYR A 71 0.82 -17.93 9.15
C TYR A 71 -0.22 -17.06 9.87
N SER A 72 -1.01 -16.28 9.14
CA SER A 72 -2.13 -15.53 9.70
C SER A 72 -3.27 -16.46 10.11
N SER A 73 -3.87 -16.18 11.27
CA SER A 73 -5.12 -16.83 11.72
C SER A 73 -6.36 -16.27 11.01
N GLU A 74 -6.20 -15.13 10.33
CA GLU A 74 -7.24 -14.42 9.60
C GLU A 74 -6.97 -14.45 8.09
N ILE A 75 -8.02 -14.26 7.29
CA ILE A 75 -7.84 -14.07 5.84
C ILE A 75 -7.25 -12.66 5.64
N VAL A 76 -5.99 -12.63 5.20
CA VAL A 76 -5.24 -11.39 4.99
C VAL A 76 -4.60 -11.39 3.62
N GLU A 77 -4.45 -10.20 3.07
CA GLU A 77 -3.65 -9.93 1.90
C GLU A 77 -2.47 -9.04 2.33
N ALA A 78 -1.26 -9.28 1.83
CA ALA A 78 -0.06 -8.64 2.36
C ALA A 78 0.96 -8.32 1.28
N VAL A 79 1.63 -7.18 1.41
CA VAL A 79 2.71 -6.73 0.51
C VAL A 79 3.86 -6.17 1.35
N SER A 80 5.10 -6.44 0.95
CA SER A 80 6.32 -6.10 1.71
C SER A 80 7.17 -5.04 0.99
N ALA A 81 8.13 -4.42 1.70
CA ALA A 81 8.82 -3.16 1.33
C ALA A 81 9.42 -3.14 -0.06
N GLU A 82 10.08 -4.23 -0.47
CA GLU A 82 10.71 -4.27 -1.78
C GLU A 82 9.67 -4.18 -2.91
N GLN A 83 8.49 -4.78 -2.72
CA GLN A 83 7.38 -4.67 -3.65
C GLN A 83 6.73 -3.29 -3.60
N ILE A 84 6.67 -2.64 -2.44
CA ILE A 84 6.13 -1.28 -2.30
C ILE A 84 7.06 -0.25 -2.96
N GLY A 85 8.36 -0.33 -2.68
CA GLY A 85 9.37 0.66 -3.06
C GLY A 85 9.99 0.52 -4.46
N LYS A 86 9.93 -0.67 -5.09
CA LYS A 86 10.39 -0.84 -6.49
C LYS A 86 9.36 -0.41 -7.54
N LEU A 87 8.15 -0.13 -7.11
CA LEU A 87 7.11 0.33 -8.02
C LEU A 87 7.19 1.85 -8.13
N PRO A 88 7.09 2.43 -9.34
CA PRO A 88 7.05 3.87 -9.53
C PRO A 88 5.68 4.44 -9.11
N GLY A 89 5.19 4.05 -7.94
CA GLY A 89 3.93 4.51 -7.36
C GLY A 89 4.12 5.84 -6.64
N ILE A 90 3.19 6.75 -6.86
CA ILE A 90 3.16 8.06 -6.21
C ILE A 90 2.69 7.91 -4.75
N SER A 91 1.90 6.87 -4.47
CA SER A 91 1.32 6.63 -3.16
C SER A 91 1.14 5.15 -2.83
N ILE A 92 0.75 4.86 -1.59
CA ILE A 92 0.43 3.49 -1.19
C ILE A 92 -0.83 2.94 -1.89
N ALA A 93 -1.71 3.82 -2.38
CA ALA A 93 -2.90 3.45 -3.15
C ALA A 93 -2.56 2.62 -4.40
N ASP A 94 -1.46 2.97 -5.09
CA ASP A 94 -0.98 2.23 -6.27
C ASP A 94 -0.63 0.78 -5.96
N THR A 95 -0.17 0.52 -4.74
CA THR A 95 0.20 -0.82 -4.28
C THR A 95 -1.05 -1.60 -3.85
N LEU A 96 -1.97 -0.94 -3.13
CA LEU A 96 -3.25 -1.53 -2.74
C LEU A 96 -4.07 -1.99 -3.94
N GLY A 97 -4.10 -1.20 -5.02
CA GLY A 97 -4.81 -1.57 -6.27
C GLY A 97 -4.23 -2.79 -7.00
N ARG A 98 -3.06 -3.30 -6.60
CA ARG A 98 -2.44 -4.50 -7.19
C ARG A 98 -2.72 -5.76 -6.37
N MET A 99 -3.29 -5.62 -5.19
CA MET A 99 -3.65 -6.74 -4.35
C MET A 99 -4.92 -7.44 -4.88
N PRO A 100 -4.98 -8.77 -4.81
CA PRO A 100 -6.18 -9.51 -5.22
C PRO A 100 -7.39 -9.12 -4.35
N GLY A 101 -8.55 -8.97 -4.99
CA GLY A 101 -9.80 -8.62 -4.30
C GLY A 101 -9.92 -7.15 -3.87
N LEU A 102 -8.89 -6.34 -4.15
CA LEU A 102 -8.93 -4.89 -3.98
C LEU A 102 -9.08 -4.21 -5.33
N ALA A 103 -9.81 -3.10 -5.33
CA ALA A 103 -9.83 -2.18 -6.46
C ALA A 103 -9.62 -0.76 -5.93
N VAL A 104 -9.07 0.11 -6.77
CA VAL A 104 -8.86 1.52 -6.45
C VAL A 104 -9.83 2.38 -7.24
N GLN A 105 -10.42 3.35 -6.57
CA GLN A 105 -11.10 4.45 -7.25
C GLN A 105 -10.07 5.53 -7.52
N THR A 106 -10.08 6.03 -8.75
CA THR A 106 -9.15 7.06 -9.18
C THR A 106 -9.84 8.42 -9.16
N LEU A 107 -9.10 9.43 -8.70
CA LEU A 107 -9.44 10.83 -8.85
C LEU A 107 -8.46 11.43 -9.84
N ASN A 108 -8.95 11.98 -10.95
CA ASN A 108 -8.10 12.55 -12.00
C ASN A 108 -6.98 11.59 -12.45
N GLY A 109 -7.28 10.29 -12.56
CA GLY A 109 -6.29 9.27 -12.95
C GLY A 109 -5.31 8.83 -11.86
N ARG A 110 -5.39 9.38 -10.65
CA ARG A 110 -4.60 8.98 -9.48
C ARG A 110 -5.40 8.06 -8.56
N PRO A 111 -4.92 6.87 -8.18
CA PRO A 111 -5.56 6.03 -7.16
C PRO A 111 -5.67 6.77 -5.83
N GLN A 112 -6.89 6.95 -5.31
CA GLN A 112 -7.14 7.72 -4.10
C GLN A 112 -7.74 6.88 -2.98
N VAL A 113 -8.85 6.18 -3.24
CA VAL A 113 -9.53 5.35 -2.25
C VAL A 113 -9.62 3.91 -2.72
N VAL A 114 -9.81 2.97 -1.79
CA VAL A 114 -9.83 1.53 -2.07
C VAL A 114 -11.22 0.97 -1.80
N SER A 115 -11.69 0.10 -2.69
CA SER A 115 -12.80 -0.81 -2.48
C SER A 115 -12.28 -2.23 -2.23
N ILE A 116 -12.91 -2.95 -1.30
CA ILE A 116 -12.51 -4.30 -0.90
C ILE A 116 -13.68 -5.24 -1.23
N HIS A 117 -13.45 -6.27 -2.05
CA HIS A 117 -14.46 -7.22 -2.50
C HIS A 117 -15.75 -6.58 -3.06
N GLY A 118 -15.62 -5.43 -3.73
CA GLY A 118 -16.74 -4.70 -4.32
C GLY A 118 -17.51 -3.80 -3.35
N PHE A 119 -17.19 -3.83 -2.04
CA PHE A 119 -17.74 -2.86 -1.10
C PHE A 119 -17.07 -1.50 -1.27
N GLY A 120 -17.88 -0.44 -1.21
CA GLY A 120 -17.40 0.94 -1.28
C GLY A 120 -16.43 1.29 -0.15
N PRO A 121 -15.63 2.37 -0.33
CA PRO A 121 -14.58 2.77 0.62
C PRO A 121 -15.10 3.05 2.03
N ASP A 122 -16.38 3.43 2.19
CA ASP A 122 -17.03 3.70 3.47
C ASP A 122 -17.14 2.48 4.41
N PHE A 123 -17.04 1.28 3.83
CA PHE A 123 -17.06 0.03 4.58
C PHE A 123 -15.66 -0.46 4.96
N SER A 124 -14.61 0.23 4.53
CA SER A 124 -13.22 -0.07 4.92
C SER A 124 -12.73 0.92 5.98
N THR A 125 -11.64 0.56 6.65
CA THR A 125 -10.90 1.47 7.53
C THR A 125 -9.41 1.34 7.23
N ALA A 126 -8.62 2.35 7.60
CA ALA A 126 -7.16 2.30 7.51
C ALA A 126 -6.52 2.52 8.88
N LEU A 127 -5.45 1.80 9.14
CA LEU A 127 -4.62 1.91 10.32
C LEU A 127 -3.20 2.29 9.88
N VAL A 128 -2.53 3.14 10.65
CA VAL A 128 -1.07 3.34 10.55
C VAL A 128 -0.46 2.83 11.85
N ASN A 129 0.31 1.76 11.76
CA ASN A 129 0.86 1.05 12.92
C ASN A 129 -0.23 0.68 13.96
N GLY A 130 -1.42 0.27 13.50
CA GLY A 130 -2.56 -0.05 14.36
C GLY A 130 -3.41 1.14 14.84
N ASN A 131 -3.04 2.38 14.51
CA ASN A 131 -3.83 3.58 14.86
C ASN A 131 -4.77 3.95 13.72
N GLU A 132 -6.07 4.09 14.03
CA GLU A 132 -7.10 4.45 13.05
C GLU A 132 -6.81 5.81 12.39
N GLN A 133 -6.88 5.84 11.07
CA GLN A 133 -6.75 7.04 10.26
C GLN A 133 -8.13 7.60 9.96
N VAL A 134 -8.25 8.91 10.07
CA VAL A 134 -9.49 9.63 9.74
C VAL A 134 -9.54 9.95 8.25
N SER A 135 -10.75 10.00 7.70
CA SER A 135 -10.96 10.54 6.36
C SER A 135 -10.84 12.08 6.41
N THR A 136 -10.35 12.65 5.32
CA THR A 136 -10.34 14.10 5.05
C THR A 136 -11.64 14.58 4.40
N GLY A 137 -12.53 13.66 3.99
CA GLY A 137 -13.83 13.96 3.38
C GLY A 137 -15.02 13.69 4.31
N ASN A 138 -16.22 13.94 3.80
CA ASN A 138 -17.48 13.57 4.47
C ASN A 138 -17.84 12.09 4.21
N SER A 139 -16.91 11.19 4.49
CA SER A 139 -17.02 9.76 4.25
C SER A 139 -16.14 8.99 5.25
N ARG A 140 -16.26 7.67 5.32
CA ARG A 140 -15.33 6.83 6.10
C ARG A 140 -14.14 6.34 5.26
N GLY A 141 -14.16 6.63 3.96
CA GLY A 141 -13.08 6.28 3.04
C GLY A 141 -11.81 7.07 3.32
N VAL A 142 -10.76 6.39 3.77
CA VAL A 142 -9.42 6.98 3.92
C VAL A 142 -8.82 7.20 2.54
N GLN A 143 -8.28 8.39 2.32
CA GLN A 143 -7.53 8.73 1.12
C GLN A 143 -6.11 8.17 1.25
N TYR A 144 -5.74 7.22 0.41
CA TYR A 144 -4.44 6.55 0.43
C TYR A 144 -3.38 7.30 -0.40
N ASP A 145 -3.78 8.27 -1.22
CA ASP A 145 -2.88 9.09 -2.03
C ASP A 145 -2.05 10.09 -1.22
N GLN A 146 -2.49 10.44 -0.01
CA GLN A 146 -1.71 11.25 0.94
C GLN A 146 -0.51 10.50 1.53
N TYR A 147 -0.47 9.16 1.45
CA TYR A 147 0.59 8.36 2.08
C TYR A 147 1.68 7.94 1.07
N PRO A 148 2.93 8.41 1.20
CA PRO A 148 4.04 7.98 0.36
C PRO A 148 4.35 6.49 0.56
N ALA A 149 4.45 5.73 -0.54
CA ALA A 149 4.73 4.30 -0.51
C ALA A 149 6.06 3.96 0.22
N SER A 150 7.06 4.82 0.07
CA SER A 150 8.41 4.70 0.65
C SER A 150 8.48 4.59 2.18
N TRP A 151 7.48 5.10 2.89
CA TRP A 151 7.48 5.15 4.35
C TRP A 151 7.10 3.82 4.99
N PHE A 152 6.49 2.93 4.21
CA PHE A 152 5.90 1.70 4.69
C PHE A 152 6.77 0.49 4.34
N ASN A 153 7.06 -0.33 5.35
CA ASN A 153 7.74 -1.60 5.16
C ASN A 153 6.76 -2.69 4.73
N SER A 154 5.51 -2.62 5.17
CA SER A 154 4.51 -3.59 4.75
C SER A 154 3.12 -3.02 4.85
N VAL A 155 2.23 -3.52 4.01
CA VAL A 155 0.81 -3.30 4.14
C VAL A 155 0.11 -4.63 4.29
N VAL A 156 -0.75 -4.73 5.30
CA VAL A 156 -1.54 -5.93 5.58
C VAL A 156 -3.01 -5.53 5.54
N VAL A 157 -3.76 -6.13 4.63
CA VAL A 157 -5.20 -5.94 4.50
C VAL A 157 -5.90 -7.11 5.15
N TYR A 158 -6.61 -6.84 6.23
CA TYR A 158 -7.43 -7.81 6.93
C TYR A 158 -8.81 -7.86 6.27
N LEU A 159 -9.15 -8.99 5.66
CA LEU A 159 -10.44 -9.22 5.01
C LEU A 159 -11.47 -9.77 5.99
N THR A 160 -11.01 -10.40 7.07
CA THR A 160 -11.85 -10.85 8.18
C THR A 160 -11.57 -10.04 9.44
N PRO A 161 -12.60 -9.79 10.28
CA PRO A 161 -12.43 -9.04 11.51
C PRO A 161 -11.51 -9.78 12.49
N LYS A 162 -10.74 -9.01 13.26
CA LYS A 162 -9.79 -9.50 14.25
C LYS A 162 -9.89 -8.66 15.52
N ALA A 163 -10.09 -9.31 16.67
CA ALA A 163 -10.30 -8.61 17.95
C ALA A 163 -9.15 -7.68 18.37
N SER A 164 -7.92 -7.91 17.87
CA SER A 164 -6.77 -7.04 18.16
C SER A 164 -6.74 -5.75 17.34
N LEU A 165 -7.57 -5.62 16.30
CA LEU A 165 -7.63 -4.42 15.47
C LEU A 165 -8.61 -3.41 16.06
N MET A 166 -8.18 -2.15 16.11
CA MET A 166 -9.02 -1.02 16.48
C MET A 166 -9.80 -0.53 15.25
N GLY A 167 -11.00 0.02 15.44
CA GLY A 167 -11.71 0.77 14.39
C GLY A 167 -12.11 0.00 13.12
N GLN A 168 -12.40 -1.30 13.21
CA GLN A 168 -12.54 -2.22 12.06
C GLN A 168 -13.61 -1.80 11.02
N GLY A 169 -13.25 -1.96 9.75
CA GLY A 169 -14.17 -1.85 8.63
C GLY A 169 -14.98 -3.14 8.40
N LEU A 170 -16.23 -3.00 7.95
CA LEU A 170 -17.10 -4.13 7.59
C LEU A 170 -16.56 -4.94 6.41
N ALA A 171 -16.03 -4.25 5.39
CA ALA A 171 -15.46 -4.87 4.20
C ALA A 171 -14.01 -5.33 4.40
N GLY A 172 -13.31 -4.72 5.35
CA GLY A 172 -11.91 -5.01 5.65
C GLY A 172 -11.20 -3.84 6.31
N THR A 173 -9.98 -4.09 6.77
CA THR A 173 -9.13 -3.12 7.48
C THR A 173 -7.72 -3.13 6.88
N VAL A 174 -7.25 -1.98 6.39
CA VAL A 174 -5.92 -1.83 5.81
C VAL A 174 -4.94 -1.35 6.89
N ASP A 175 -3.97 -2.16 7.30
CA ASP A 175 -2.91 -1.78 8.25
C ASP A 175 -1.61 -1.44 7.51
N LEU A 176 -1.28 -0.15 7.50
CA LEU A 176 -0.06 0.41 6.95
C LEU A 176 1.04 0.41 8.03
N ARG A 177 2.10 -0.39 7.83
CA ARG A 177 3.20 -0.49 8.80
C ARG A 177 4.40 0.29 8.32
N THR A 178 4.75 1.33 9.07
CA THR A 178 5.92 2.15 8.75
C THR A 178 7.21 1.38 8.96
N ILE A 179 8.30 1.87 8.38
CA ILE A 179 9.63 1.30 8.63
C ILE A 179 9.98 1.44 10.11
N ARG A 180 10.44 0.32 10.69
CA ARG A 180 10.80 0.18 12.09
C ARG A 180 12.28 -0.17 12.19
N PRO A 181 13.13 0.73 12.71
CA PRO A 181 14.57 0.57 12.64
C PRO A 181 15.12 -0.65 13.39
N LEU A 182 14.47 -1.13 14.46
CA LEU A 182 14.93 -2.30 15.22
C LEU A 182 14.53 -3.66 14.59
N ASP A 183 13.55 -3.63 13.69
CA ASP A 183 13.08 -4.81 12.96
C ASP A 183 13.99 -5.12 11.75
N GLU A 184 14.82 -4.15 11.36
CA GLU A 184 15.74 -4.27 10.24
C GLU A 184 17.11 -4.78 10.69
N PRO A 185 17.70 -5.79 10.02
CA PRO A 185 18.97 -6.37 10.42
C PRO A 185 20.16 -5.41 10.18
N HIS A 186 20.02 -4.47 9.25
CA HIS A 186 21.05 -3.54 8.85
C HIS A 186 20.46 -2.15 8.63
N ARG A 187 21.33 -1.13 8.60
CA ARG A 187 20.95 0.23 8.20
C ARG A 187 20.32 0.22 6.81
N ILE A 188 19.21 0.94 6.67
CA ILE A 188 18.53 1.16 5.40
C ILE A 188 18.64 2.62 5.03
N ALA A 189 19.00 2.88 3.77
CA ALA A 189 18.90 4.19 3.17
C ALA A 189 18.38 4.00 1.76
N SER A 190 17.33 4.74 1.39
CA SER A 190 16.88 4.81 0.01
C SER A 190 16.61 6.26 -0.38
N PHE A 191 16.83 6.55 -1.64
CA PHE A 191 16.60 7.85 -2.23
C PHE A 191 16.08 7.64 -3.65
N THR A 192 14.99 8.33 -3.96
CA THR A 192 14.35 8.31 -5.26
C THR A 192 14.09 9.74 -5.69
N ALA A 193 14.46 10.05 -6.92
CA ALA A 193 14.11 11.31 -7.56
C ALA A 193 13.46 11.02 -8.91
N GLY A 194 12.40 11.75 -9.21
CA GLY A 194 11.61 11.64 -10.43
C GLY A 194 11.32 13.01 -11.01
N TYR A 195 11.17 13.03 -12.33
CA TYR A 195 10.71 14.18 -13.08
C TYR A 195 9.58 13.74 -14.00
N THR A 196 8.49 14.48 -14.00
CA THR A 196 7.32 14.20 -14.83
C THR A 196 7.09 15.35 -15.78
N TRP A 197 6.79 15.03 -17.04
CA TRP A 197 6.32 15.99 -18.03
C TRP A 197 5.04 15.45 -18.67
N ASN A 198 4.08 16.33 -18.93
CA ASN A 198 2.91 16.00 -19.71
C ASN A 198 3.11 16.46 -21.16
N SER A 199 2.72 15.59 -22.11
CA SER A 199 2.78 15.90 -23.54
C SER A 199 1.76 16.97 -23.95
N GLN A 200 0.63 17.03 -23.23
CA GLN A 200 -0.36 18.08 -23.41
C GLN A 200 0.17 19.39 -22.83
N SER A 201 0.04 20.47 -23.61
CA SER A 201 0.27 21.82 -23.11
C SER A 201 -0.72 22.15 -21.99
N THR A 202 -0.38 23.14 -21.17
CA THR A 202 -1.24 23.55 -20.06
C THR A 202 -2.61 23.98 -20.56
N LEU A 203 -3.66 23.26 -20.17
CA LEU A 203 -5.05 23.57 -20.56
C LEU A 203 -5.55 24.84 -19.85
N SER A 204 -5.00 25.15 -18.67
CA SER A 204 -5.26 26.35 -17.90
C SER A 204 -4.00 27.18 -17.63
N PRO A 205 -4.04 28.52 -17.86
CA PRO A 205 -2.99 29.44 -17.43
C PRO A 205 -2.75 29.38 -15.91
N GLY A 206 -1.50 29.30 -15.48
CA GLY A 206 -1.10 29.23 -14.07
C GLY A 206 -0.73 27.83 -13.57
N PHE A 207 -0.94 26.80 -14.39
CA PHE A 207 -0.56 25.42 -14.09
C PHE A 207 0.77 25.07 -14.76
N SER A 208 1.59 24.26 -14.08
CA SER A 208 2.79 23.66 -14.68
C SER A 208 2.40 22.38 -15.42
N ASN A 209 3.04 22.08 -16.55
CA ASN A 209 2.99 20.76 -17.19
C ASN A 209 4.16 19.86 -16.78
N GLN A 210 5.01 20.34 -15.88
CA GLN A 210 6.19 19.68 -15.35
C GLN A 210 6.05 19.49 -13.85
N GLY A 211 6.44 18.31 -13.38
CA GLY A 211 6.42 17.90 -12.00
C GLY A 211 7.74 17.29 -11.57
N TYR A 212 7.91 17.14 -10.26
CA TYR A 212 9.05 16.48 -9.66
C TYR A 212 8.61 15.67 -8.46
N SER A 213 9.36 14.62 -8.16
CA SER A 213 9.24 13.87 -6.92
C SER A 213 10.63 13.65 -6.35
N VAL A 214 10.78 13.87 -5.04
CA VAL A 214 12.00 13.60 -4.29
C VAL A 214 11.58 12.89 -3.02
N ASN A 215 12.09 11.69 -2.84
CA ASN A 215 11.75 10.84 -1.72
C ASN A 215 13.03 10.28 -1.10
N GLY A 216 13.09 10.26 0.23
CA GLY A 216 14.21 9.67 0.94
C GLY A 216 13.76 9.03 2.25
N ILE A 217 14.37 7.90 2.58
CA ILE A 217 14.26 7.27 3.89
C ILE A 217 15.64 6.89 4.38
N TRP A 218 15.86 7.06 5.67
CA TRP A 218 17.04 6.59 6.37
C TRP A 218 16.61 5.96 7.69
N ALA A 219 17.09 4.76 7.98
CA ALA A 219 16.82 4.06 9.23
C ALA A 219 18.09 3.38 9.73
N ASP A 220 18.46 3.61 10.99
CA ASP A 220 19.64 3.03 11.62
C ASP A 220 19.34 2.58 13.05
N GLN A 221 20.13 1.63 13.51
CA GLN A 221 20.07 1.05 14.85
C GLN A 221 21.37 1.29 15.61
N PHE A 222 21.24 1.63 16.88
CA PHE A 222 22.29 2.00 17.79
C PHE A 222 22.27 1.09 19.03
N PHE A 223 23.41 1.03 19.72
CA PHE A 223 23.56 0.28 20.98
C PHE A 223 23.11 -1.18 20.90
N ASN A 224 23.58 -1.94 19.90
CA ASN A 224 23.24 -3.36 19.71
C ASN A 224 21.73 -3.63 19.61
N ASN A 225 21.02 -2.88 18.76
CA ASN A 225 19.59 -3.04 18.51
C ASN A 225 18.70 -2.72 19.75
N THR A 226 19.16 -1.77 20.59
CA THR A 226 18.41 -1.22 21.72
C THR A 226 17.74 0.11 21.38
N PHE A 227 18.33 0.93 20.53
CA PHE A 227 17.75 2.21 20.10
C PHE A 227 17.79 2.32 18.59
N GLY A 228 16.73 2.82 17.97
CA GLY A 228 16.64 2.91 16.51
C GLY A 228 15.96 4.20 16.12
N VAL A 229 16.42 4.78 15.01
CA VAL A 229 15.88 6.01 14.45
C VAL A 229 15.58 5.77 12.97
N ALA A 230 14.39 6.16 12.52
CA ALA A 230 14.08 6.28 11.11
C ALA A 230 13.55 7.67 10.78
N LEU A 231 14.01 8.23 9.67
CA LEU A 231 13.64 9.55 9.15
C LEU A 231 13.25 9.40 7.69
N GLY A 232 12.14 10.01 7.30
CA GLY A 232 11.65 10.03 5.93
C GLY A 232 11.25 11.42 5.48
N VAL A 233 11.47 11.70 4.20
CA VAL A 233 11.02 12.92 3.54
C VAL A 233 10.41 12.56 2.20
N ASP A 234 9.30 13.20 1.87
CA ASP A 234 8.63 13.10 0.57
C ASP A 234 8.25 14.49 0.10
N LEU A 235 8.76 14.91 -1.05
CA LEU A 235 8.47 16.19 -1.68
C LEU A 235 8.02 15.92 -3.10
N MET A 236 6.81 16.35 -3.44
CA MET A 236 6.27 16.09 -4.77
C MET A 236 5.44 17.25 -5.28
N LYS A 237 5.57 17.51 -6.58
CA LYS A 237 4.58 18.20 -7.40
C LYS A 237 4.26 17.36 -8.62
N SER A 238 3.00 16.96 -8.78
CA SER A 238 2.53 16.14 -9.90
C SER A 238 1.43 16.87 -10.66
N PRO A 239 1.69 17.34 -11.88
CA PRO A 239 0.66 17.93 -12.73
C PRO A 239 -0.13 16.85 -13.46
N THR A 240 -1.43 17.04 -13.57
CA THR A 240 -2.33 16.22 -14.38
C THR A 240 -3.13 17.12 -15.32
N GLN A 241 -3.30 16.67 -16.57
CA GLN A 241 -4.06 17.38 -17.59
C GLN A 241 -5.06 16.39 -18.21
N ILE A 242 -6.34 16.74 -18.20
CA ILE A 242 -7.42 15.89 -18.71
C ILE A 242 -8.33 16.74 -19.60
N GLU A 243 -8.57 16.28 -20.82
CA GLU A 243 -9.60 16.84 -21.69
C GLU A 243 -10.89 16.05 -21.49
N HIS A 244 -11.96 16.73 -21.09
CA HIS A 244 -13.28 16.14 -21.02
C HIS A 244 -14.14 16.63 -22.17
N GLN A 245 -14.79 15.65 -22.80
CA GLN A 245 -15.99 15.86 -23.58
C GLN A 245 -17.16 15.25 -22.81
N GLN A 246 -18.09 16.09 -22.39
CA GLN A 246 -19.22 15.70 -21.56
C GLN A 246 -20.53 16.08 -22.26
N PRO A 247 -21.02 15.25 -23.19
CA PRO A 247 -22.34 15.41 -23.75
C PRO A 247 -23.39 15.20 -22.66
N TRP A 248 -24.42 16.04 -22.64
CA TRP A 248 -25.47 16.03 -21.64
C TRP A 248 -26.83 16.27 -22.29
N GLY A 249 -27.85 15.65 -21.69
CA GLY A 249 -29.22 15.70 -22.23
C GLY A 249 -29.37 14.87 -23.51
N TYR A 250 -30.47 14.14 -23.60
CA TYR A 250 -30.81 13.34 -24.78
C TYR A 250 -32.28 13.56 -25.16
N PRO A 251 -32.65 14.79 -25.58
CA PRO A 251 -34.02 15.08 -26.00
C PRO A 251 -34.36 14.40 -27.33
N ASN A 252 -35.65 14.11 -27.51
CA ASN A 252 -36.19 13.68 -28.80
C ASN A 252 -36.47 14.90 -29.67
N VAL A 253 -36.10 14.84 -30.95
CA VAL A 253 -36.42 15.93 -31.92
C VAL A 253 -37.91 16.10 -32.19
N SER A 254 -38.68 15.04 -32.03
CA SER A 254 -40.14 15.02 -32.12
C SER A 254 -40.68 13.98 -31.15
N ASN A 255 -41.98 14.01 -30.85
CA ASN A 255 -42.58 13.00 -29.99
C ASN A 255 -42.40 11.60 -30.62
N GLY A 256 -41.60 10.73 -30.00
CA GLY A 256 -41.20 9.41 -30.54
C GLY A 256 -40.15 9.43 -31.66
N GLY A 257 -39.54 10.58 -31.94
CA GLY A 257 -38.43 10.72 -32.91
C GLY A 257 -37.07 10.32 -32.33
N PRO A 258 -35.99 10.38 -33.12
CA PRO A 258 -34.66 10.00 -32.65
C PRO A 258 -34.16 10.91 -31.52
N VAL A 259 -33.35 10.34 -30.62
CA VAL A 259 -32.63 11.09 -29.58
C VAL A 259 -31.36 11.71 -30.15
N VAL A 260 -31.13 12.96 -29.78
CA VAL A 260 -29.96 13.75 -30.16
C VAL A 260 -29.22 14.22 -28.91
N VAL A 261 -27.95 14.59 -29.03
CA VAL A 261 -27.21 15.22 -27.93
C VAL A 261 -27.80 16.61 -27.66
N GLY A 262 -28.27 16.84 -26.44
CA GLY A 262 -28.94 18.06 -26.03
C GLY A 262 -27.99 19.23 -25.83
N GLY A 263 -26.82 18.97 -25.28
CA GLY A 263 -25.73 19.91 -25.17
C GLY A 263 -24.40 19.19 -24.96
N ASP A 264 -23.31 19.91 -25.13
CA ASP A 264 -21.97 19.37 -24.92
C ASP A 264 -21.13 20.34 -24.10
N LYS A 265 -20.45 19.82 -23.08
CA LYS A 265 -19.50 20.57 -22.26
C LYS A 265 -18.12 20.04 -22.58
N ASN A 266 -17.36 20.84 -23.32
CA ASN A 266 -15.97 20.54 -23.63
C ASN A 266 -15.08 21.42 -22.77
N TYR A 267 -14.34 20.82 -21.85
CA TYR A 267 -13.48 21.55 -20.95
C TYR A 267 -12.20 20.77 -20.63
N GLY A 268 -11.11 21.49 -20.45
CA GLY A 268 -9.86 20.98 -19.90
C GLY A 268 -9.84 21.11 -18.39
N TYR A 269 -9.46 20.04 -17.70
CA TYR A 269 -9.05 20.05 -16.31
C TYR A 269 -7.53 20.13 -16.24
N SER A 270 -7.04 21.13 -15.52
CA SER A 270 -5.67 21.17 -15.02
C SER A 270 -5.69 20.95 -13.52
N ASP A 271 -4.89 19.99 -13.05
CA ASP A 271 -4.77 19.62 -11.65
C ASP A 271 -3.29 19.63 -11.27
N LEU A 272 -2.96 20.22 -10.11
CA LEU A 272 -1.61 20.25 -9.57
C LEU A 272 -1.65 19.74 -8.14
N LEU A 273 -1.14 18.52 -7.97
CA LEU A 273 -0.98 17.92 -6.66
C LEU A 273 0.38 18.26 -6.07
N GLY A 274 0.40 18.89 -4.89
CA GLY A 274 1.56 19.10 -4.06
C GLY A 274 1.50 18.25 -2.79
N ARG A 275 2.61 17.58 -2.45
CA ARG A 275 2.75 16.87 -1.17
C ARG A 275 4.10 17.16 -0.53
N THR A 276 4.07 17.53 0.75
CA THR A 276 5.25 17.65 1.61
C THR A 276 5.05 16.79 2.84
N GLY A 277 5.76 15.68 2.89
CA GLY A 277 5.69 14.69 3.95
C GLY A 277 7.00 14.59 4.73
N LEU A 278 6.89 14.45 6.05
CA LEU A 278 7.98 14.08 6.95
C LEU A 278 7.55 12.91 7.84
N LEU A 279 8.44 11.94 8.00
CA LEU A 279 8.30 10.80 8.90
C LEU A 279 9.46 10.79 9.89
N GLY A 280 9.15 10.58 11.18
CA GLY A 280 10.12 10.31 12.22
C GLY A 280 9.68 9.15 13.09
N THR A 281 10.52 8.12 13.22
CA THR A 281 10.27 6.98 14.11
C THR A 281 11.44 6.83 15.07
N LEU A 282 11.15 6.84 16.36
CA LEU A 282 12.08 6.50 17.43
C LEU A 282 11.65 5.18 18.05
N GLN A 283 12.56 4.22 18.12
CA GLN A 283 12.32 2.94 18.78
C GLN A 283 13.31 2.73 19.91
N TRP A 284 12.80 2.28 21.05
CA TRP A 284 13.60 1.97 22.22
C TRP A 284 13.20 0.63 22.80
N ARG A 285 14.14 -0.29 22.83
CA ARG A 285 13.98 -1.66 23.33
C ARG A 285 15.08 -1.99 24.35
N PRO A 286 14.93 -1.54 25.60
CA PRO A 286 15.92 -1.79 26.67
C PRO A 286 15.97 -3.25 27.14
N SER A 287 14.90 -4.04 26.90
CA SER A 287 14.87 -5.46 27.23
C SER A 287 14.07 -6.24 26.19
N LYS A 288 14.17 -7.57 26.21
CA LYS A 288 13.43 -8.44 25.26
C LYS A 288 11.91 -8.36 25.39
N ASN A 289 11.40 -7.89 26.54
CA ASN A 289 9.97 -7.88 26.86
C ASN A 289 9.35 -6.49 26.74
N PHE A 290 10.15 -5.45 26.48
CA PHE A 290 9.66 -4.08 26.43
C PHE A 290 10.23 -3.36 25.20
N THR A 291 9.34 -2.97 24.31
CA THR A 291 9.62 -2.12 23.16
C THR A 291 8.68 -0.93 23.21
N SER A 292 9.25 0.27 23.18
CA SER A 292 8.52 1.52 23.00
C SER A 292 8.81 2.06 21.60
N THR A 293 7.79 2.62 20.96
CA THR A 293 7.91 3.25 19.65
C THR A 293 7.14 4.55 19.65
N LEU A 294 7.80 5.62 19.25
CA LEU A 294 7.19 6.91 18.96
C LEU A 294 7.29 7.14 17.46
N THR A 295 6.15 7.29 16.80
CA THR A 295 6.07 7.61 15.37
C THR A 295 5.39 8.95 15.23
N THR A 296 6.00 9.83 14.45
CA THR A 296 5.48 11.17 14.16
C THR A 296 5.50 11.36 12.65
N THR A 297 4.35 11.76 12.13
CA THR A 297 4.16 12.06 10.71
C THR A 297 3.64 13.47 10.59
N TYR A 298 4.19 14.20 9.62
CA TYR A 298 3.68 15.50 9.18
C TYR A 298 3.42 15.40 7.69
N ASP A 299 2.24 15.81 7.25
CA ASP A 299 1.86 15.79 5.84
C ASP A 299 1.10 17.07 5.51
N ASP A 300 1.58 17.78 4.49
CA ASP A 300 0.90 18.91 3.86
C ASP A 300 0.54 18.50 2.42
N PHE A 301 -0.73 18.20 2.22
CA PHE A 301 -1.29 17.74 0.95
C PHE A 301 -2.22 18.83 0.39
N ARG A 302 -1.88 19.31 -0.81
CA ARG A 302 -2.63 20.37 -1.47
C ARG A 302 -2.89 20.03 -2.93
N GLU A 303 -4.15 20.05 -3.31
CA GLU A 303 -4.61 19.83 -4.68
C GLU A 303 -5.28 21.11 -5.17
N ASP A 304 -4.67 21.76 -6.16
CA ASP A 304 -5.27 22.91 -6.84
C ASP A 304 -5.83 22.42 -8.18
N GLN A 305 -7.13 22.54 -8.40
CA GLN A 305 -7.81 22.08 -9.62
C GLN A 305 -8.50 23.25 -10.33
N GLN A 306 -8.34 23.33 -11.65
CA GLN A 306 -9.02 24.32 -12.48
C GLN A 306 -9.64 23.67 -13.73
N ALA A 307 -10.94 23.89 -13.90
CA ALA A 307 -11.66 23.55 -15.12
C ALA A 307 -11.78 24.80 -16.01
N ARG A 308 -11.48 24.68 -17.30
CA ARG A 308 -11.76 25.72 -18.29
C ARG A 308 -12.32 25.11 -19.56
N GLY A 309 -13.39 25.67 -20.06
CA GLY A 309 -13.96 25.21 -21.32
C GLY A 309 -15.16 25.99 -21.73
N ILE A 310 -15.90 25.39 -22.65
CA ILE A 310 -17.06 25.95 -23.29
C ILE A 310 -18.21 24.95 -23.21
N GLU A 311 -19.39 25.49 -23.01
CA GLU A 311 -20.63 24.73 -23.00
C GLU A 311 -21.47 25.16 -24.20
N PHE A 312 -21.89 24.18 -24.98
CA PHE A 312 -22.79 24.35 -26.10
C PHE A 312 -24.16 23.77 -25.74
N PRO A 313 -25.18 24.59 -25.49
CA PRO A 313 -26.54 24.10 -25.29
C PRO A 313 -27.19 23.81 -26.66
N LEU A 314 -26.77 22.75 -27.36
CA LEU A 314 -27.16 22.45 -28.76
C LEU A 314 -28.68 22.51 -28.98
N PHE A 315 -29.44 21.56 -28.44
CA PHE A 315 -30.89 21.43 -28.62
C PHE A 315 -31.70 22.57 -27.99
N TRP A 316 -31.21 23.14 -26.88
CA TRP A 316 -31.88 24.23 -26.16
C TRP A 316 -31.36 25.63 -26.55
N SER A 317 -30.62 25.72 -27.65
CA SER A 317 -30.22 27.00 -28.26
C SER A 317 -31.04 27.27 -29.53
N ALA A 318 -30.74 28.38 -30.19
CA ALA A 318 -31.27 28.69 -31.52
C ALA A 318 -30.62 27.85 -32.65
N ALA A 319 -29.88 26.79 -32.30
CA ALA A 319 -29.23 25.94 -33.27
C ALA A 319 -30.22 24.88 -33.81
N HIS A 320 -30.33 24.76 -35.13
CA HIS A 320 -31.23 23.81 -35.77
C HIS A 320 -30.45 22.65 -36.37
N LEU A 321 -30.99 21.44 -36.21
CA LEU A 321 -30.47 20.24 -36.84
C LEU A 321 -30.70 20.30 -38.35
N GLN A 322 -29.63 20.16 -39.13
CA GLN A 322 -29.75 20.14 -40.58
C GLN A 322 -30.26 18.78 -41.08
N PRO A 323 -31.10 18.75 -42.13
CA PRO A 323 -31.51 17.51 -42.80
C PRO A 323 -30.29 16.72 -43.30
N GLY A 324 -30.33 15.38 -43.19
CA GLY A 324 -29.25 14.49 -43.67
C GLY A 324 -28.47 13.72 -42.59
N TYR A 325 -28.92 13.73 -41.34
CA TYR A 325 -28.34 12.91 -40.27
C TYR A 325 -28.73 11.43 -40.43
N THR A 326 -27.80 10.53 -40.11
CA THR A 326 -28.06 9.09 -40.05
C THR A 326 -28.52 8.71 -38.65
N VAL A 327 -29.68 8.05 -38.56
CA VAL A 327 -30.19 7.49 -37.30
C VAL A 327 -29.75 6.04 -37.22
N ASN A 328 -29.01 5.69 -36.17
CA ASN A 328 -28.66 4.31 -35.87
C ASN A 328 -29.28 3.93 -34.52
N ASN A 329 -30.15 2.92 -34.50
CA ASN A 329 -30.87 2.46 -33.29
C ASN A 329 -31.58 3.58 -32.50
N GLY A 330 -32.21 4.52 -33.21
CA GLY A 330 -32.94 5.64 -32.58
C GLY A 330 -32.06 6.78 -32.08
N PHE A 331 -30.73 6.69 -32.23
CA PHE A 331 -29.77 7.75 -31.90
C PHE A 331 -29.17 8.35 -33.18
N ALA A 332 -29.01 9.68 -33.22
CA ALA A 332 -28.31 10.36 -34.30
C ALA A 332 -26.91 10.81 -33.82
N PRO A 333 -25.84 10.00 -34.05
CA PRO A 333 -24.50 10.27 -33.51
C PRO A 333 -23.74 11.41 -34.19
N ALA A 334 -24.10 11.76 -35.43
CA ALA A 334 -23.48 12.84 -36.18
C ALA A 334 -24.57 13.70 -36.84
N ALA A 335 -24.80 14.89 -36.27
CA ALA A 335 -25.73 15.86 -36.84
C ALA A 335 -25.08 17.24 -36.89
N LEU A 336 -25.03 17.81 -38.11
CA LEU A 336 -24.59 19.19 -38.32
C LEU A 336 -25.66 20.11 -37.74
N THR A 337 -25.26 20.93 -36.77
CA THR A 337 -26.14 21.93 -36.16
C THR A 337 -25.67 23.30 -36.61
N THR A 338 -26.54 24.12 -37.20
CA THR A 338 -26.20 25.47 -37.67
C THR A 338 -26.89 26.51 -36.79
N THR A 339 -26.13 27.48 -36.31
CA THR A 339 -26.66 28.66 -35.62
C THR A 339 -26.82 29.78 -36.65
N SER A 340 -28.03 30.24 -36.92
CA SER A 340 -28.23 31.40 -37.78
C SER A 340 -27.83 32.67 -37.01
N ARG A 341 -26.73 33.33 -37.39
CA ARG A 341 -26.47 34.71 -36.99
C ARG A 341 -27.25 35.64 -37.92
N GLN A 342 -28.44 36.07 -37.51
CA GLN A 342 -29.01 37.31 -38.06
C GLN A 342 -28.32 38.47 -37.34
N TRP A 343 -27.39 39.12 -38.02
CA TRP A 343 -26.95 40.46 -37.65
C TRP A 343 -28.09 41.41 -38.00
N CYS A 344 -28.63 42.12 -37.00
CA CYS A 344 -29.40 43.35 -37.18
C CYS A 344 -28.56 44.50 -36.63
#